data_AF-R0MAE8-F1
#
_entry.id   AF-R0MAE8-F1
#
_cell.length_a   1.000
_cell.length_b   1.000
_cell.length_c   1.000
_cell.angle_alpha   90.00
_cell.angle_beta   90.00
_cell.angle_gamma   90.00
#
_symmetry.space_group_name_H-M   'P 1'
#
loop_
_entity.id
_entity.type
_entity.pdbx_description
1 polymer ?
#
loop_
_entity_poly.entity_id
_entity_poly.type
_entity_poly.pdbx_seq_one_letter_code
_entity_poly.pdbx_strand_id
1 'polypeptide(L)' 'MFYKIIDNLKIYTLEEEGTESAHPARFSPEDKFSKQRIEIKRRFKIRPFEK' A
#
# COMPACT_ATOMS: atom_id res chain seq x y z
N MET A 1 4.58 -4.76 13.81
CA MET A 1 3.34 -4.00 14.13
C MET A 1 2.48 -4.01 12.88
N PHE A 2 1.20 -4.31 13.02
CA PHE A 2 0.29 -4.55 11.91
C PHE A 2 -0.99 -3.73 12.06
N TYR A 3 -1.82 -3.69 11.02
CA TYR A 3 -3.14 -3.07 11.09
C TYR A 3 -4.20 -3.85 10.28
N LYS A 4 -5.46 -3.61 10.64
CA LYS A 4 -6.65 -3.97 9.85
C LYS A 4 -7.48 -2.70 9.62
N ILE A 5 -8.22 -2.66 8.51
CA ILE A 5 -9.19 -1.60 8.25
C ILE A 5 -10.57 -2.16 8.60
N ILE A 6 -11.20 -1.59 9.61
CA ILE A 6 -12.55 -1.95 10.08
C ILE A 6 -13.36 -0.65 10.09
N ASP A 7 -14.54 -0.64 9.46
CA ASP A 7 -15.40 0.54 9.37
C ASP A 7 -14.67 1.81 8.90
N ASN A 8 -13.76 1.64 7.93
CA ASN A 8 -12.93 2.70 7.37
C ASN A 8 -11.95 3.36 8.37
N LEU A 9 -11.72 2.74 9.54
CA LEU A 9 -10.75 3.12 10.55
C LEU A 9 -9.57 2.14 10.58
N LYS A 10 -8.37 2.66 10.80
CA LYS A 10 -7.14 1.88 10.91
C LYS A 10 -6.93 1.45 12.37
N ILE A 11 -7.05 0.16 12.64
CA ILE A 11 -6.87 -0.41 13.99
C ILE A 11 -5.54 -1.17 14.02
N TYR A 12 -4.67 -0.84 14.97
CA TYR A 12 -3.34 -1.44 15.10
C TYR A 12 -3.37 -2.69 15.97
N THR A 13 -2.58 -3.69 15.59
CA THR A 13 -2.45 -4.96 16.31
C THR A 13 -1.03 -5.51 16.23
N LEU A 14 -0.72 -6.48 17.10
CA LEU A 14 0.51 -7.27 17.07
C LEU A 14 0.31 -8.65 16.45
N GLU A 15 -0.94 -9.05 16.20
CA GLU A 15 -1.27 -10.28 15.50
C GLU A 15 -0.81 -10.20 14.03
N GLU A 16 -0.31 -11.30 13.49
CA GLU A 16 0.18 -11.36 12.11
C GLU A 16 -0.90 -11.85 11.12
N GLU A 17 -1.77 -12.78 11.56
CA GLU A 17 -2.74 -13.41 10.67
C GLU A 17 -3.84 -12.45 10.19
N GLY A 18 -3.98 -12.36 8.86
CA GLY A 18 -4.98 -11.53 8.19
C GLY A 18 -4.76 -10.03 8.41
N THR A 19 -3.51 -9.59 8.61
CA THR A 19 -3.16 -8.18 8.81
C THR A 19 -2.20 -7.66 7.76
N GLU A 20 -2.15 -6.34 7.62
CA GLU A 20 -1.15 -5.65 6.79
C GLU A 20 -0.05 -5.01 7.66
N SER A 21 1.17 -4.93 7.13
CA SER A 21 2.28 -4.26 7.80
C SER A 21 1.95 -2.79 8.05
N ALA A 22 2.07 -2.34 9.30
CA ALA A 22 1.90 -0.92 9.64
C ALA A 22 3.03 -0.03 9.11
N HIS A 23 4.17 -0.63 8.76
CA HIS A 23 5.32 0.09 8.24
C HIS A 23 5.23 0.22 6.71
N PRO A 24 5.49 1.41 6.15
CA PRO A 24 5.48 1.60 4.71
C PRO A 24 6.64 0.86 4.03
N ALA A 25 6.51 0.64 2.72
CA ALA A 25 7.61 0.11 1.91
C ALA A 25 8.82 1.05 1.94
N ARG A 26 10.02 0.48 1.95
CA ARG A 26 11.28 1.24 1.96
C ARG A 26 11.43 2.05 0.66
N PHE A 27 11.81 3.31 0.77
CA PHE A 27 12.19 4.13 -0.38
C PHE A 27 13.54 3.68 -0.95
N SER A 28 13.61 3.59 -2.28
CA SER A 28 14.84 3.32 -3.02
C SER A 28 14.93 4.28 -4.20
N PRO A 29 16.04 5.01 -4.38
CA PRO A 29 16.20 5.93 -5.51
C PRO A 29 16.13 5.25 -6.88
N GLU A 30 16.59 3.99 -6.99
CA GLU A 30 16.67 3.28 -8.27
C GLU A 30 15.30 2.78 -8.76
N ASP A 31 14.40 2.42 -7.83
CA ASP A 31 13.02 1.98 -8.08
C ASP A 31 12.77 1.28 -9.44
N LYS A 32 13.41 0.11 -9.62
CA LYS A 32 13.43 -0.67 -10.87
C LYS A 32 12.04 -1.00 -11.45
N PHE A 33 11.02 -1.08 -10.59
CA PHE A 33 9.66 -1.44 -10.96
C PHE A 33 8.69 -0.25 -10.99
N SER A 34 9.23 0.97 -11.05
CA SER A 34 8.46 2.22 -11.10
C SER A 34 7.41 2.23 -12.21
N LYS A 35 7.77 1.78 -13.42
CA LYS A 35 6.87 1.72 -14.58
C LYS A 35 5.66 0.82 -14.31
N GLN A 36 5.89 -0.40 -13.84
CA GLN A 36 4.85 -1.39 -13.51
C GLN A 36 3.95 -0.88 -12.39
N ARG A 37 4.52 -0.26 -11.34
CA ARG A 37 3.74 0.31 -10.24
C ARG A 37 2.79 1.40 -10.73
N ILE A 38 3.26 2.31 -11.60
CA ILE A 38 2.43 3.39 -12.15
C ILE A 38 1.33 2.83 -13.06
N GLU A 39 1.62 1.81 -13.87
CA GLU A 39 0.64 1.16 -14.75
C GLU A 39 -0.48 0.47 -13.96
N ILE A 40 -0.15 -0.24 -12.89
CA ILE A 40 -1.13 -0.83 -11.96
C ILE A 40 -2.02 0.26 -11.36
N LYS A 41 -1.44 1.36 -10.86
CA LYS A 41 -2.21 2.47 -10.27
C LYS A 41 -3.17 3.11 -11.28
N ARG A 42 -2.76 3.23 -12.54
CA ARG A 42 -3.62 3.67 -13.66
C ARG A 42 -4.76 2.70 -13.92
N ARG A 43 -4.47 1.39 -14.00
CA ARG A 43 -5.48 0.33 -14.24
C ARG A 43 -6.59 0.36 -13.18
N PHE A 44 -6.24 0.60 -11.92
CA PHE A 44 -7.19 0.68 -10.81
C PHE A 44 -7.75 2.09 -10.56
N LYS A 45 -7.51 3.06 -11.46
CA LYS A 45 -8.01 4.45 -11.35
C LYS A 45 -7.70 5.11 -10.00
N ILE A 46 -6.53 4.82 -9.43
CA ILE A 46 -6.09 5.40 -8.16
C ILE A 46 -5.60 6.82 -8.42
N ARG A 47 -6.28 7.84 -7.90
CA ARG A 47 -5.82 9.23 -7.99
C ARG A 47 -4.47 9.42 -7.31
N PRO A 48 -3.58 10.31 -7.79
CA PRO A 48 -3.68 11.18 -8.98
C PRO A 48 -3.21 10.51 -10.29
N PHE A 49 -3.13 9.18 -10.31
CA PHE A 49 -2.61 8.43 -11.47
C PHE A 49 -3.68 8.09 -12.51
N GLU A 50 -4.95 8.45 -12.25
CA GLU A 50 -6.01 8.48 -13.26
C GLU A 50 -5.69 9.55 -14.31
N LYS A 51 -5.78 9.19 -15.59
CA LYS A 51 -5.62 10.10 -16.74
C LYS A 51 -6.99 10.34 -17.36
#